data_AF-A0A7X7FNZ0-F1
#
_entry.id   AF-A0A7X7FNZ0-F1
#
_cell.length_a   1.000
_cell.length_b   1.000
_cell.length_c   1.000
_cell.angle_alpha   90.00
_cell.angle_beta   90.00
_cell.angle_gamma   90.00
#
_symmetry.space_group_name_H-M   'P 1'
#
loop_
_entity.id
_entity.type
_entity.pdbx_description
1 polymer ?
#
loop_
_entity_poly.entity_id
_entity_poly.type
_entity_poly.pdbx_seq_one_letter_code
_entity_poly.pdbx_strand_id
1 'polypeptide(L)'
;MSTWRTLVDKPNKKPSTPNFSSGPTCKRPGWSVNALSAALTGRSHRAAPGKAKLKQAIELTRAVLGVPADYRIGIVPASDTGAVEMALWSLLGARPVEMLAWESFGEGWVTDV
;
A
#
# COMPACT_ATOMS: atom_id res chain seq x y z
N MET A 1 38.34 25.30 7.39
CA MET A 1 37.89 23.89 7.21
C MET A 1 37.16 23.48 8.47
N SER A 2 35.83 23.57 8.47
CA SER A 2 35.00 23.15 9.61
C SER A 2 35.00 21.63 9.68
N THR A 3 35.32 21.07 10.85
CA THR A 3 35.31 19.64 11.11
C THR A 3 33.97 19.26 11.72
N TRP A 4 32.98 18.96 10.87
CA TRP A 4 31.74 18.29 11.32
C TRP A 4 32.07 16.84 11.68
N ARG A 5 32.80 16.65 12.79
CA ARG A 5 32.98 15.33 13.40
C ARG A 5 31.67 14.94 14.06
N THR A 6 31.07 13.89 13.52
CA THR A 6 29.84 13.25 13.93
C THR A 6 29.89 12.88 15.42
N LEU A 7 29.10 13.56 16.26
CA LEU A 7 28.93 13.26 17.70
C LEU A 7 28.02 12.04 17.95
N VAL A 8 28.04 11.04 17.06
CA VAL A 8 27.21 9.84 17.22
C VAL A 8 28.11 8.62 17.10
N ASP A 9 28.27 7.91 18.20
CA ASP A 9 28.97 6.62 18.23
C ASP A 9 28.29 5.65 17.26
N LYS A 10 29.11 4.94 16.48
CA LYS A 10 28.61 3.93 15.56
C LYS A 10 27.81 2.88 16.34
N PRO A 11 26.58 2.53 15.91
CA PRO A 11 25.81 1.49 16.56
C PRO A 11 26.58 0.16 16.59
N ASN A 12 26.76 -0.40 17.79
CA ASN A 12 27.39 -1.72 17.98
C ASN A 12 26.48 -2.89 17.56
N LYS A 13 25.18 -2.62 17.34
CA LYS A 13 24.20 -3.61 16.87
C LYS A 13 23.84 -3.32 15.41
N LYS A 14 24.00 -4.33 14.55
CA LYS A 14 23.50 -4.28 13.18
C LYS A 14 21.98 -4.52 13.15
N PRO A 15 21.25 -3.96 12.17
CA PRO A 15 19.87 -4.33 11.91
C PRO A 15 19.74 -5.84 11.64
N SER A 16 18.60 -6.42 12.03
CA SER A 16 18.31 -7.85 11.81
C SER A 16 18.10 -8.19 10.33
N THR A 17 17.88 -7.19 9.48
CA THR A 17 17.71 -7.32 8.03
C THR A 17 18.39 -6.15 7.32
N PRO A 18 19.16 -6.38 6.24
CA PRO A 18 19.80 -5.32 5.46
C PRO A 18 18.89 -4.74 4.35
N ASN A 19 17.60 -5.09 4.33
CA ASN A 19 16.66 -4.69 3.27
C ASN A 19 15.98 -3.35 3.62
N PHE A 20 16.51 -2.24 3.09
CA PHE A 20 16.07 -0.87 3.40
C PHE A 20 15.30 -0.17 2.26
N SER A 21 14.73 -0.93 1.31
CA SER A 21 13.95 -0.34 0.21
C SER A 21 12.65 0.31 0.72
N SER A 22 12.20 1.36 0.03
CA SER A 22 10.94 2.06 0.32
C SER A 22 9.70 1.44 -0.34
N GLY A 23 9.90 0.48 -1.24
CA GLY A 23 8.81 -0.23 -1.92
C GLY A 23 9.31 -1.03 -3.13
N PRO A 24 8.98 -2.33 -3.26
CA PRO A 24 8.51 -3.22 -2.21
C PRO A 24 9.47 -3.25 -1.01
N THR A 25 8.97 -3.44 0.21
CA THR A 25 9.77 -3.42 1.46
C THR A 25 9.93 -4.82 2.08
N CYS A 26 10.81 -4.93 3.08
CA CYS A 26 11.02 -6.18 3.83
C CYS A 26 9.70 -6.69 4.43
N LYS A 27 9.42 -7.99 4.29
CA LYS A 27 8.25 -8.63 4.95
C LYS A 27 8.43 -8.63 6.48
N ARG A 28 7.31 -8.77 7.20
CA ARG A 28 7.30 -8.89 8.67
C ARG A 28 8.23 -10.02 9.16
N PRO A 29 8.81 -9.92 10.36
CA PRO A 29 9.59 -11.00 10.95
C PRO A 29 8.84 -12.34 10.97
N GLY A 30 9.55 -13.44 10.69
CA GLY A 30 8.97 -14.78 10.63
C GLY A 30 8.10 -15.09 9.40
N TRP A 31 8.03 -14.17 8.42
CA TRP A 31 7.34 -14.46 7.16
C TRP A 31 8.04 -15.59 6.38
N SER A 32 7.25 -16.50 5.80
CA SER A 32 7.73 -17.55 4.90
C SER A 32 6.72 -17.79 3.77
N VAL A 33 7.18 -18.40 2.67
CA VAL A 33 6.33 -18.75 1.51
C VAL A 33 5.22 -19.72 1.90
N ASN A 34 5.39 -20.51 2.98
CA ASN A 34 4.37 -21.42 3.49
C ASN A 34 3.06 -20.71 3.87
N ALA A 35 3.11 -19.41 4.17
CA ALA A 35 1.92 -18.58 4.39
C ALA A 35 1.00 -18.52 3.15
N LEU A 36 1.51 -18.87 1.96
CA LEU A 36 0.78 -18.91 0.70
C LEU A 36 0.30 -20.33 0.33
N SER A 37 0.50 -21.33 1.18
CA SER A 37 0.11 -22.72 0.91
C SER A 37 -1.39 -22.91 0.61
N ALA A 38 -2.24 -22.08 1.22
CA ALA A 38 -3.69 -22.05 0.97
C ALA A 38 -4.11 -20.94 -0.02
N ALA A 39 -3.18 -20.48 -0.88
CA ALA A 39 -3.51 -19.55 -1.96
C ALA A 39 -4.43 -20.24 -2.98
N LEU A 40 -5.44 -19.52 -3.45
CA LEU A 40 -6.42 -20.04 -4.41
C LEU A 40 -5.99 -19.73 -5.86
N THR A 41 -4.74 -20.05 -6.18
CA THR A 41 -4.19 -19.86 -7.54
C THR A 41 -4.91 -20.78 -8.53
N GLY A 42 -5.17 -20.29 -9.75
CA GLY A 42 -5.87 -21.05 -10.80
C GLY A 42 -7.35 -21.33 -10.55
N ARG A 43 -7.96 -20.78 -9.48
CA ARG A 43 -9.40 -20.90 -9.22
C ARG A 43 -10.17 -19.71 -9.78
N SER A 44 -11.44 -19.92 -10.12
CA SER A 44 -12.34 -18.84 -10.46
C SER A 44 -12.43 -17.82 -9.32
N HIS A 45 -12.27 -16.54 -9.62
CA HIS A 45 -12.46 -15.44 -8.66
C HIS A 45 -13.89 -15.37 -8.10
N ARG A 46 -14.87 -15.99 -8.79
CA ARG A 46 -16.26 -16.06 -8.32
C ARG A 46 -16.51 -17.19 -7.33
N ALA A 47 -15.55 -18.11 -7.14
CA ALA A 47 -15.71 -19.24 -6.25
C ALA A 47 -15.85 -18.80 -4.78
N ALA A 48 -16.69 -19.51 -4.03
CA ALA A 48 -16.98 -19.18 -2.62
C ALA A 48 -15.72 -19.03 -1.74
N PRO A 49 -14.69 -19.89 -1.84
CA PRO A 49 -13.48 -19.73 -1.04
C PRO A 49 -12.71 -18.44 -1.32
N GLY A 50 -12.67 -17.99 -2.57
CA GLY A 50 -11.99 -16.73 -2.97
C GLY A 50 -12.74 -15.51 -2.45
N LYS A 51 -14.07 -15.49 -2.62
CA LYS A 51 -14.94 -14.46 -2.06
C LYS A 51 -14.81 -14.36 -0.54
N ALA A 52 -14.71 -15.49 0.17
CA ALA A 52 -14.55 -15.51 1.61
C ALA A 52 -13.22 -14.86 2.06
N LYS A 53 -12.10 -15.16 1.38
CA LYS A 53 -10.80 -14.52 1.68
C LYS A 53 -10.81 -13.01 1.40
N LEU A 54 -11.42 -12.58 0.30
CA LEU A 54 -11.56 -11.14 0.00
C LEU A 54 -12.42 -10.42 1.05
N LYS A 55 -13.55 -11.03 1.45
CA LYS A 55 -14.38 -10.51 2.54
C LYS A 55 -13.58 -10.39 3.83
N GLN A 56 -12.82 -11.42 4.20
CA GLN A 56 -11.97 -11.38 5.40
C GLN A 56 -10.97 -10.21 5.34
N ALA A 57 -10.31 -9.99 4.20
CA ALA A 57 -9.39 -8.87 4.03
C ALA A 57 -10.09 -7.52 4.21
N ILE A 58 -11.28 -7.35 3.63
CA ILE A 58 -12.10 -6.13 3.77
C ILE A 58 -12.46 -5.86 5.24
N GLU A 59 -12.93 -6.87 5.97
CA GLU A 59 -13.30 -6.72 7.39
C GLU A 59 -12.08 -6.40 8.27
N LEU A 60 -10.93 -7.01 7.99
CA LEU A 60 -9.69 -6.70 8.70
C LEU A 60 -9.23 -5.27 8.42
N THR A 61 -9.28 -4.81 7.16
CA THR A 61 -8.97 -3.42 6.80
C THR A 61 -9.88 -2.44 7.54
N ARG A 62 -11.19 -2.73 7.60
CA ARG A 62 -12.15 -1.93 8.37
C ARG A 62 -11.74 -1.83 9.84
N ALA A 63 -11.44 -2.97 10.47
CA ALA A 63 -11.10 -3.03 11.88
C ALA A 63 -9.79 -2.27 12.19
N VAL A 64 -8.76 -2.42 11.34
CA VAL A 64 -7.45 -1.78 11.52
C VAL A 64 -7.53 -0.28 11.35
N LEU A 65 -8.27 0.21 10.35
CA LEU A 65 -8.35 1.64 10.01
C LEU A 65 -9.52 2.36 10.70
N GLY A 66 -10.42 1.65 11.38
CA GLY A 66 -11.62 2.24 11.99
C GLY A 66 -12.60 2.80 10.97
N VAL A 67 -12.75 2.16 9.79
CA VAL A 67 -13.60 2.68 8.70
C VAL A 67 -15.08 2.68 9.12
N PRO A 68 -15.81 3.81 9.01
CA PRO A 68 -17.23 3.90 9.40
C PRO A 68 -18.11 2.86 8.71
N ALA A 69 -19.14 2.37 9.42
CA ALA A 69 -19.97 1.24 8.98
C ALA A 69 -20.70 1.48 7.65
N ASP A 70 -21.04 2.73 7.37
CA ASP A 70 -21.71 3.20 6.16
C ASP A 70 -20.76 3.40 4.96
N TYR A 71 -19.44 3.33 5.18
CA TYR A 71 -18.43 3.45 4.11
C TYR A 71 -18.14 2.09 3.47
N ARG A 72 -17.92 2.10 2.15
CA ARG A 72 -17.56 0.91 1.37
C ARG A 72 -16.04 0.80 1.23
N ILE A 73 -15.52 -0.43 1.20
CA ILE A 73 -14.11 -0.73 0.95
C ILE A 73 -14.02 -1.57 -0.32
N GLY A 74 -13.29 -1.08 -1.31
CA GLY A 74 -13.01 -1.79 -2.55
C GLY A 74 -11.58 -2.36 -2.57
N ILE A 75 -11.42 -3.55 -3.15
CA ILE A 75 -10.10 -4.08 -3.51
C ILE A 75 -10.04 -4.04 -5.03
N VAL A 76 -9.08 -3.30 -5.58
CA VAL A 76 -8.92 -3.07 -7.02
C VAL A 76 -7.52 -3.50 -7.49
N PRO A 77 -7.36 -3.89 -8.77
CA PRO A 77 -6.04 -4.15 -9.33
C PRO A 77 -5.26 -2.83 -9.55
N ALA A 78 -4.02 -2.96 -10.04
CA ALA A 78 -3.16 -1.83 -10.45
C ALA A 78 -2.58 -0.96 -9.32
N SER A 79 -2.42 -1.52 -8.11
CA SER A 79 -1.72 -0.86 -6.99
C SER A 79 -2.40 0.44 -6.53
N ASP A 80 -1.68 1.23 -5.75
CA ASP A 80 -2.12 2.55 -5.28
C ASP A 80 -2.38 3.50 -6.46
N THR A 81 -1.57 3.47 -7.52
CA THR A 81 -1.78 4.26 -8.73
C THR A 81 -3.15 4.02 -9.35
N GLY A 82 -3.51 2.77 -9.64
CA GLY A 82 -4.82 2.45 -10.22
C GLY A 82 -5.99 2.75 -9.27
N ALA A 83 -5.79 2.61 -7.97
CA ALA A 83 -6.80 2.98 -6.98
C ALA A 83 -7.05 4.50 -6.95
N VAL A 84 -5.97 5.30 -6.97
CA VAL A 84 -6.05 6.77 -6.99
C VAL A 84 -6.62 7.27 -8.31
N GLU A 85 -6.14 6.77 -9.45
CA GLU A 85 -6.70 7.13 -10.76
C GLU A 85 -8.19 6.80 -10.86
N MET A 86 -8.61 5.60 -10.44
CA MET A 86 -10.02 5.23 -10.43
C MET A 86 -10.85 6.22 -9.58
N ALA A 87 -10.32 6.63 -8.42
CA ALA A 87 -10.99 7.61 -7.56
C ALA A 87 -11.05 9.00 -8.21
N LEU A 88 -9.94 9.52 -8.75
CA LEU A 88 -9.87 10.82 -9.42
C LEU A 88 -10.86 10.88 -10.58
N TRP A 89 -10.86 9.89 -11.47
CA TRP A 89 -11.74 9.87 -12.64
C TRP A 89 -13.21 9.63 -12.28
N SER A 90 -13.51 8.84 -11.26
CA SER A 90 -14.91 8.55 -10.88
C SER A 90 -15.54 9.66 -10.03
N LEU A 91 -14.73 10.35 -9.21
CA LEU A 91 -15.21 11.38 -8.29
C LEU A 91 -15.09 12.79 -8.88
N LEU A 92 -13.99 13.10 -9.57
CA LEU A 92 -13.71 14.43 -10.11
C LEU A 92 -14.02 14.49 -11.61
N GLY A 93 -13.50 13.51 -12.37
CA GLY A 93 -13.55 13.53 -13.84
C GLY A 93 -12.81 14.74 -14.41
N ALA A 94 -13.16 15.17 -15.62
CA ALA A 94 -12.52 16.31 -16.32
C ALA A 94 -12.91 17.70 -15.77
N ARG A 95 -13.27 17.80 -14.49
CA ARG A 95 -13.67 19.07 -13.88
C ARG A 95 -12.42 19.82 -13.41
N PRO A 96 -12.38 21.16 -13.55
CA PRO A 96 -11.29 21.94 -12.98
C PRO A 96 -11.20 21.71 -11.46
N VAL A 97 -10.04 21.31 -10.99
CA VAL A 97 -9.74 21.08 -9.57
C VAL A 97 -8.42 21.74 -9.21
N GLU A 98 -8.33 22.24 -7.99
CA GLU A 98 -7.05 22.67 -7.43
C GLU A 98 -6.34 21.45 -6.86
N MET A 99 -5.13 21.19 -7.34
CA MET A 99 -4.30 20.08 -6.88
C MET A 99 -2.98 20.61 -6.34
N LEU A 100 -2.56 20.08 -5.20
CA LEU A 100 -1.34 20.48 -4.53
C LEU A 100 -0.35 19.32 -4.53
N ALA A 101 0.83 19.53 -5.13
CA ALA A 101 1.88 18.53 -5.23
C ALA A 101 3.21 19.08 -4.69
N TRP A 102 3.86 18.27 -3.85
CA TRP A 102 5.16 18.60 -3.25
C TRP A 102 6.13 17.41 -3.27
N GLU A 103 5.77 16.33 -3.96
CA GLU A 103 6.54 15.10 -4.05
C GLU A 103 6.24 14.38 -5.38
N SER A 104 7.08 13.39 -5.72
CA SER A 104 7.14 12.77 -7.04
C SER A 104 5.86 12.06 -7.50
N PHE A 105 5.07 11.51 -6.59
CA PHE A 105 3.80 10.86 -6.93
C PHE A 105 2.73 11.89 -7.27
N GLY A 106 2.60 12.94 -6.45
CA GLY A 106 1.70 14.06 -6.67
C GLY A 106 2.00 14.78 -7.99
N GLU A 107 3.29 14.97 -8.33
CA GLU A 107 3.69 15.51 -9.64
C GLU A 107 3.17 14.68 -10.82
N GLY A 108 3.00 13.36 -10.66
CA GLY A 108 2.31 12.53 -11.64
C GLY A 108 0.81 12.81 -11.68
N TRP A 109 0.14 12.75 -10.52
CA TRP A 109 -1.32 12.84 -10.44
C TRP A 109 -1.89 14.20 -10.85
N VAL A 110 -1.16 15.31 -10.66
CA VAL A 110 -1.61 16.64 -11.12
C VAL A 110 -1.75 16.74 -12.64
N THR A 111 -1.18 15.79 -13.39
CA THR A 111 -1.29 15.75 -14.85
C THR A 111 -2.38 14.80 -15.36
N ASP A 112 -3.02 14.03 -14.46
CA ASP A 112 -3.94 12.96 -14.83
C ASP A 112 -5.41 13.40 -14.99
N VAL A 113 -5.84 14.53 -14.43
CA VAL A 113 -7.25 15.00 -14.45
C VAL A 113 -7.43 16.46 -14.88
#